data_AF-A0A067CB74-F1
#
_entry.id   AF-A0A067CB74-F1
#
_cell.length_a   1.000
_cell.length_b   1.000
_cell.length_c   1.000
_cell.angle_alpha   90.00
_cell.angle_beta   90.00
_cell.angle_gamma   90.00
#
_symmetry.space_group_name_H-M   'P 1'
#
loop_
_entity.id
_entity.type
_entity.pdbx_description
1 polymer ?
#
loop_
_entity_poly.entity_id
_entity_poly.type
_entity_poly.pdbx_seq_one_letter_code
_entity_poly.pdbx_strand_id
1 'polypeptide(L)'
;MSRVVFPRTTIMSSSRIGTTNKLPSTSSRRRQYRVYIRIFSNLLAAAVILISLFTMGVLLSEGMFNRLVITWYYQNDADYWADYGASCELAHDGFVSNSCSPMEANMTETLAAWTTLGLHLATTWEASGASPLKVTTCLVGGTPDVGWVALQFIGGYDDFPSCNPSNGSQLVAGMAMVEAANLDTVYPDGAYLLSMFSDASMHDTTTYWNTDGTSNTVVANITRVLVGRDGSSQRYDAGTNSVLNSHPLGHRYLVQGYCISQMIILDGLLKDQAGWSTGRNLKKSVVPGWACGHRVAHATELLLLQATAGLLSILGLAPDIFITIKGLQGVMSSKPVLTYDILSGLERRKTLLLFVVLCAAPSLLFVDVARIYFGTTNGLRIWTFSIISLGIFLPFLYTVIPATTWTTIDSYEVLSNLFYAGSPTILMTINETAYPCGAYDAAGIETAGSFLTPLLLVPLCICGGCSVLFGMCELRCAAKRWIIDANWTTENAFMTACGVPNWFTCLPLDKNEAIKIGNRLFCKPSMQARMGYANVTVQPMANAIHVRPAHAAEEKTYFLVSIYDLLVAITPRRLRLFAPKLAGAITKSIFQKPTTTRLDGSQTYEHSRGSCVG
;
A
#
# COMPACT_ATOMS: atom_id res chain seq x y z
N MET A 1 57.23 15.05 91.89
CA MET A 1 56.43 16.31 91.91
C MET A 1 56.11 16.68 90.48
N SER A 2 54.85 16.52 90.12
CA SER A 2 54.31 16.49 88.76
C SER A 2 53.84 17.87 88.30
N ARG A 3 53.87 18.14 87.00
CA ARG A 3 53.06 19.20 86.38
C ARG A 3 52.50 18.77 85.03
N VAL A 4 51.28 19.25 84.82
CA VAL A 4 50.23 18.89 83.86
C VAL A 4 50.29 19.79 82.63
N VAL A 5 49.96 19.25 81.44
CA VAL A 5 49.44 20.00 80.27
C VAL A 5 48.41 19.13 79.51
N PHE A 6 47.29 19.74 79.12
CA PHE A 6 46.19 19.26 78.26
C PHE A 6 46.36 19.78 76.81
N PRO A 7 45.75 19.23 75.72
CA PRO A 7 44.32 19.46 75.43
C PRO A 7 43.52 18.48 74.52
N ARG A 8 42.18 18.69 74.59
CA ARG A 8 41.07 18.59 73.61
C ARG A 8 40.53 17.24 73.09
N THR A 9 39.29 16.97 73.51
CA THR A 9 38.37 15.87 73.19
C THR A 9 37.38 16.21 72.07
N THR A 10 37.04 15.18 71.28
CA THR A 10 36.07 15.11 70.18
C THR A 10 34.62 15.01 70.69
N ILE A 11 33.68 15.67 69.99
CA ILE A 11 32.23 15.68 70.29
C ILE A 11 31.51 14.63 69.42
N MET A 12 30.67 13.81 70.07
CA MET A 12 29.62 12.98 69.45
C MET A 12 28.36 13.79 69.10
N SER A 13 27.66 13.43 68.02
CA SER A 13 26.20 13.63 67.83
C SER A 13 25.75 12.78 66.63
N SER A 14 25.09 11.63 66.86
CA SER A 14 23.63 11.43 66.98
C SER A 14 22.83 11.56 65.67
N SER A 15 22.18 10.43 65.35
CA SER A 15 21.17 10.17 64.34
C SER A 15 19.99 11.14 64.31
N ARG A 16 19.49 11.48 63.11
CA ARG A 16 18.06 11.70 62.84
C ARG A 16 17.68 11.34 61.41
N ILE A 17 16.78 10.37 61.31
CA ILE A 17 15.94 10.07 60.15
C ILE A 17 15.13 11.33 59.83
N GLY A 18 15.23 11.80 58.58
CA GLY A 18 14.49 12.93 58.06
C GLY A 18 13.95 12.61 56.68
N THR A 19 12.74 12.05 56.64
CA THR A 19 11.85 12.04 55.47
C THR A 19 11.62 13.48 55.01
N THR A 20 12.31 13.89 53.95
CA THR A 20 11.95 15.10 53.21
C THR A 20 11.70 14.70 51.77
N ASN A 21 10.44 14.81 51.37
CA ASN A 21 10.01 14.79 49.98
C ASN A 21 10.74 15.93 49.24
N LYS A 22 11.93 15.65 48.72
CA LYS A 22 12.58 16.53 47.77
C LYS A 22 11.72 16.54 46.51
N LEU A 23 11.10 17.69 46.22
CA LEU A 23 10.58 17.97 44.89
C LEU A 23 11.65 17.58 43.85
N PRO A 24 11.28 16.85 42.78
CA PRO A 24 12.25 16.38 41.80
C PRO A 24 12.96 17.60 41.20
N SER A 25 14.29 17.63 41.33
CA SER A 25 15.12 18.66 40.71
C SER A 25 14.81 18.77 39.21
N THR A 26 15.00 19.95 38.63
CA THR A 26 14.83 20.20 37.18
C THR A 26 15.59 19.19 36.30
N SER A 27 16.72 18.66 36.79
CA SER A 27 17.48 17.60 36.13
C SER A 27 16.79 16.23 36.15
N SER A 28 16.06 15.89 37.22
CA SER A 28 15.25 14.66 37.33
C SER A 28 14.07 14.67 36.34
N ARG A 29 13.37 15.82 36.24
CA ARG A 29 12.22 15.98 35.34
C ARG A 29 12.62 15.88 33.86
N ARG A 30 13.75 16.49 33.47
CA ARG A 30 14.34 16.34 32.12
C ARG A 30 14.80 14.90 31.82
N ARG A 31 15.19 14.13 32.83
CA ARG A 31 15.63 12.73 32.65
C ARG A 31 14.43 11.81 32.45
N GLN A 32 13.35 12.00 33.21
CA GLN A 32 12.09 11.27 33.01
C GLN A 32 11.46 11.58 31.65
N TYR A 33 11.41 12.85 31.24
CA TYR A 33 10.83 13.24 29.95
C TYR A 33 11.52 12.56 28.75
N ARG A 34 12.86 12.46 28.77
CA ARG A 34 13.62 11.73 27.74
C ARG A 34 13.33 10.23 27.70
N VAL A 35 13.03 9.61 28.84
CA VAL A 35 12.64 8.19 28.90
C VAL A 35 11.28 7.99 28.24
N TYR A 36 10.30 8.85 28.53
CA TYR A 36 8.97 8.79 27.90
C TYR A 36 9.02 9.01 26.39
N ILE A 37 9.81 9.98 25.90
CA ILE A 37 9.99 10.20 24.45
C ILE A 37 10.53 8.94 23.76
N ARG A 38 11.52 8.27 24.35
CA ARG A 38 12.12 7.06 23.75
C ARG A 38 11.13 5.91 23.71
N ILE A 39 10.35 5.71 24.76
CA ILE A 39 9.30 4.67 24.79
C ILE A 39 8.24 4.99 23.74
N PHE A 40 7.80 6.24 23.65
CA PHE A 40 6.84 6.68 22.64
C PHE A 40 7.36 6.46 21.21
N SER A 41 8.62 6.82 20.92
CA SER A 41 9.26 6.57 19.63
C SER A 41 9.24 5.09 19.25
N ASN A 42 9.56 4.20 20.21
CA ASN A 42 9.55 2.76 19.98
C ASN A 42 8.14 2.20 19.73
N LEU A 43 7.15 2.69 20.50
CA LEU A 43 5.75 2.31 20.30
C LEU A 43 5.24 2.78 18.94
N LEU A 44 5.62 3.99 18.51
CA LEU A 44 5.30 4.50 17.18
C LEU A 44 5.94 3.64 16.08
N ALA A 45 7.21 3.22 16.25
CA ALA A 45 7.90 2.36 15.29
C ALA A 45 7.18 1.00 15.14
N ALA A 46 6.81 0.39 16.26
CA ALA A 46 6.05 -0.85 16.26
C ALA A 46 4.66 -0.66 15.66
N ALA A 47 3.98 0.45 15.96
CA ALA A 47 2.67 0.78 15.39
C ALA A 47 2.75 0.93 13.88
N VAL A 48 3.78 1.58 13.32
CA VAL A 48 3.95 1.71 11.85
C VAL A 48 4.10 0.35 11.19
N ILE A 49 4.88 -0.56 11.78
CA ILE A 49 5.03 -1.92 11.23
C ILE A 49 3.70 -2.70 11.31
N LEU A 50 2.96 -2.58 12.41
CA LEU A 50 1.65 -3.21 12.56
C LEU A 50 0.61 -2.62 11.60
N ILE A 51 0.61 -1.30 11.42
CA ILE A 51 -0.23 -0.61 10.44
C ILE A 51 0.11 -1.08 9.03
N SER A 52 1.39 -1.26 8.69
CA SER A 52 1.80 -1.80 7.40
C SER A 52 1.20 -3.18 7.13
N LEU A 53 1.29 -4.09 8.11
CA LEU A 53 0.71 -5.44 8.00
C LEU A 53 -0.82 -5.40 7.91
N PHE A 54 -1.46 -4.50 8.66
CA PHE A 54 -2.90 -4.31 8.60
C PHE A 54 -3.35 -3.75 7.24
N THR A 55 -2.71 -2.69 6.76
CA THR A 55 -2.94 -2.10 5.44
C THR A 55 -2.79 -3.13 4.34
N MET A 56 -1.76 -3.97 4.42
CA MET A 56 -1.57 -5.10 3.50
C MET A 56 -2.74 -6.08 3.57
N GLY A 57 -3.17 -6.49 4.77
CA GLY A 57 -4.33 -7.38 4.94
C GLY A 57 -5.61 -6.81 4.33
N VAL A 58 -5.85 -5.50 4.52
CA VAL A 58 -6.98 -4.78 3.91
C VAL A 58 -6.88 -4.79 2.39
N LEU A 59 -5.73 -4.41 1.82
CA LEU A 59 -5.54 -4.41 0.37
C LEU A 59 -5.74 -5.81 -0.23
N LEU A 60 -5.18 -6.85 0.39
CA LEU A 60 -5.40 -8.22 -0.05
C LEU A 60 -6.88 -8.63 0.01
N SER A 61 -7.62 -8.21 1.04
CA SER A 61 -9.06 -8.45 1.14
C SER A 61 -9.89 -7.71 0.09
N GLU A 62 -9.38 -6.58 -0.41
CA GLU A 62 -9.99 -5.83 -1.51
C GLU A 62 -9.59 -6.38 -2.89
N GLY A 63 -8.88 -7.51 -2.98
CA GLY A 63 -8.62 -8.18 -4.26
C GLY A 63 -7.51 -7.57 -5.11
N MET A 64 -6.45 -7.01 -4.52
CA MET A 64 -5.35 -6.36 -5.28
C MET A 64 -4.65 -7.25 -6.32
N PHE A 65 -4.83 -8.57 -6.32
CA PHE A 65 -4.27 -9.47 -7.33
C PHE A 65 -5.28 -9.93 -8.38
N ASN A 66 -6.56 -9.88 -8.07
CA ASN A 66 -7.64 -10.22 -8.98
C ASN A 66 -8.93 -9.60 -8.41
N ARG A 67 -9.47 -8.62 -9.12
CA ARG A 67 -10.73 -7.97 -8.78
C ARG A 67 -11.45 -7.65 -10.08
N LEU A 68 -12.76 -7.84 -10.07
CA LEU A 68 -13.65 -7.60 -11.20
C LEU A 68 -14.99 -7.13 -10.65
N VAL A 69 -15.38 -5.90 -10.98
CA VAL A 69 -16.56 -5.24 -10.41
C VAL A 69 -17.37 -4.61 -11.53
N ILE A 70 -18.69 -4.76 -11.45
CA ILE A 70 -19.62 -4.08 -12.35
C ILE A 70 -19.71 -2.59 -12.04
N THR A 71 -19.59 -1.77 -13.08
CA THR A 71 -19.81 -0.32 -13.09
C THR A 71 -20.74 0.07 -14.22
N TRP A 72 -21.50 1.14 -14.02
CA TRP A 72 -22.35 1.77 -15.02
C TRP A 72 -22.60 3.23 -14.67
N TYR A 73 -23.07 3.98 -15.65
CA TYR A 73 -23.52 5.36 -15.49
C TYR A 73 -25.01 5.43 -15.81
N TYR A 74 -25.78 6.09 -14.95
CA TYR A 74 -27.20 6.30 -15.22
C TYR A 74 -27.39 7.26 -16.40
N GLN A 75 -28.44 7.07 -17.19
CA GLN A 75 -28.70 7.89 -18.39
C GLN A 75 -28.97 9.38 -18.09
N ASN A 76 -29.33 9.72 -16.86
CA ASN A 76 -29.50 11.11 -16.43
C ASN A 76 -28.19 11.76 -15.94
N ASP A 77 -27.07 11.04 -15.95
CA ASP A 77 -25.76 11.57 -15.61
C ASP A 77 -25.15 12.29 -16.82
N ALA A 78 -25.34 13.61 -16.87
CA ALA A 78 -24.89 14.44 -17.98
C ALA A 78 -23.36 14.60 -18.07
N ASP A 79 -22.62 14.21 -17.03
CA ASP A 79 -21.15 14.22 -17.07
C ASP A 79 -20.61 13.06 -17.93
N TYR A 80 -21.42 12.02 -18.13
CA TYR A 80 -21.05 10.85 -18.91
C TYR A 80 -21.91 10.67 -20.16
N TRP A 81 -23.23 10.79 -20.05
CA TRP A 81 -24.14 10.58 -21.18
C TRP A 81 -24.39 11.87 -21.96
N ALA A 82 -24.21 11.80 -23.28
CA ALA A 82 -24.45 12.91 -24.19
C ALA A 82 -25.23 12.49 -25.44
N ASP A 83 -26.08 13.39 -25.93
CA ASP A 83 -26.72 13.27 -27.23
C ASP A 83 -25.66 13.46 -28.34
N TYR A 84 -25.77 12.66 -29.41
CA TYR A 84 -24.89 12.80 -30.58
C TYR A 84 -25.68 12.87 -31.89
N GLY A 85 -26.59 11.93 -32.11
CA GLY A 85 -27.41 11.90 -33.32
C GLY A 85 -28.73 11.16 -33.13
N ALA A 86 -29.75 11.55 -33.87
CA ALA A 86 -31.09 10.97 -33.82
C ALA A 86 -31.71 11.01 -35.22
N SER A 87 -31.01 10.42 -36.20
CA SER A 87 -31.47 10.42 -37.60
C SER A 87 -31.54 9.04 -38.23
N CYS A 88 -30.80 8.07 -37.71
CA CYS A 88 -30.75 6.71 -38.23
C CYS A 88 -32.09 5.98 -38.11
N GLU A 89 -32.60 5.48 -39.23
CA GLU A 89 -33.71 4.54 -39.26
C GLU A 89 -33.19 3.13 -39.53
N LEU A 90 -33.73 2.14 -38.82
CA LEU A 90 -33.28 0.76 -38.87
C LEU A 90 -34.40 -0.15 -39.40
N ALA A 91 -34.19 -0.72 -40.57
CA ALA A 91 -35.08 -1.69 -41.21
C ALA A 91 -34.49 -3.11 -41.11
N HIS A 92 -35.19 -4.11 -41.66
CA HIS A 92 -34.78 -5.53 -41.58
C HIS A 92 -33.41 -5.85 -42.18
N ASP A 93 -32.92 -5.00 -43.09
CA ASP A 93 -31.68 -5.10 -43.85
C ASP A 93 -30.58 -4.16 -43.33
N GLY A 94 -30.76 -3.57 -42.15
CA GLY A 94 -29.82 -2.66 -41.53
C GLY A 94 -30.28 -1.20 -41.54
N PHE A 95 -29.33 -0.27 -41.48
CA PHE A 95 -29.65 1.16 -41.54
C PHE A 95 -30.23 1.52 -42.91
N VAL A 96 -31.37 2.22 -42.90
CA VAL A 96 -32.02 2.70 -44.12
C VAL A 96 -31.11 3.69 -44.83
N SER A 97 -30.92 3.52 -46.14
CA SER A 97 -30.05 4.38 -46.96
C SER A 97 -30.38 5.86 -46.79
N ASN A 98 -29.38 6.68 -46.52
CA ASN A 98 -29.49 8.14 -46.28
C ASN A 98 -30.35 8.57 -45.08
N SER A 99 -30.72 7.65 -44.18
CA SER A 99 -31.39 8.02 -42.93
C SER A 99 -30.40 8.58 -41.91
N CYS A 100 -29.28 7.87 -41.70
CA CYS A 100 -28.21 8.30 -40.82
C CYS A 100 -27.50 9.56 -41.33
N SER A 101 -27.19 10.46 -40.41
CA SER A 101 -26.38 11.63 -40.69
C SER A 101 -24.93 11.24 -41.03
N PRO A 102 -24.22 12.05 -41.84
CA PRO A 102 -22.79 11.82 -42.10
C PRO A 102 -21.95 11.82 -40.82
N MET A 103 -22.36 12.59 -39.81
CA MET A 103 -21.71 12.64 -38.49
C MET A 103 -21.78 11.27 -37.80
N GLU A 104 -22.97 10.65 -37.75
CA GLU A 104 -23.14 9.31 -37.16
C GLU A 104 -22.37 8.24 -37.94
N ALA A 105 -22.46 8.23 -39.26
CA ALA A 105 -21.77 7.23 -40.09
C ALA A 105 -20.23 7.33 -40.02
N ASN A 106 -19.69 8.54 -39.80
CA ASN A 106 -18.25 8.77 -39.69
C ASN A 106 -17.65 8.45 -38.31
N MET A 107 -18.48 8.00 -37.35
CA MET A 107 -18.00 7.59 -36.02
C MET A 107 -17.02 6.42 -36.09
N THR A 108 -17.30 5.45 -36.96
CA THR A 108 -16.36 4.35 -37.24
C THR A 108 -15.39 4.79 -38.33
N GLU A 109 -14.13 4.36 -38.26
CA GLU A 109 -13.08 4.65 -39.25
C GLU A 109 -13.47 4.29 -40.71
N THR A 110 -14.46 3.42 -40.91
CA THR A 110 -14.91 2.96 -42.23
C THR A 110 -16.42 2.80 -42.30
N LEU A 111 -17.01 3.13 -43.45
CA LEU A 111 -18.44 2.94 -43.69
C LEU A 111 -18.87 1.46 -43.68
N ALA A 112 -17.95 0.54 -44.03
CA ALA A 112 -18.21 -0.90 -44.01
C ALA A 112 -18.48 -1.41 -42.59
N ALA A 113 -17.71 -0.93 -41.60
CA ALA A 113 -17.95 -1.23 -40.19
C ALA A 113 -19.33 -0.69 -39.74
N TRP A 114 -19.63 0.59 -40.03
CA TRP A 114 -20.93 1.20 -39.71
C TRP A 114 -22.12 0.43 -40.27
N THR A 115 -22.05 0.07 -41.55
CA THR A 115 -23.12 -0.68 -42.25
C THR A 115 -23.33 -2.05 -41.59
N THR A 116 -22.24 -2.71 -41.21
CA THR A 116 -22.28 -4.03 -40.56
C THR A 116 -22.83 -3.96 -39.14
N LEU A 117 -22.54 -2.88 -38.38
CA LEU A 117 -23.20 -2.63 -37.10
C LEU A 117 -24.72 -2.55 -37.27
N GLY A 118 -25.19 -1.80 -38.27
CA GLY A 118 -26.61 -1.70 -38.62
C GLY A 118 -27.25 -3.06 -38.93
N LEU A 119 -26.58 -3.91 -39.71
CA LEU A 119 -27.07 -5.25 -40.03
C LEU A 119 -27.28 -6.13 -38.78
N HIS A 120 -26.32 -6.10 -37.85
CA HIS A 120 -26.42 -6.87 -36.60
C HIS A 120 -27.48 -6.31 -35.65
N LEU A 121 -27.62 -4.98 -35.58
CA LEU A 121 -28.71 -4.33 -34.83
C LEU A 121 -30.07 -4.74 -35.38
N ALA A 122 -30.27 -4.65 -36.70
CA ALA A 122 -31.52 -5.02 -37.37
C ALA A 122 -31.91 -6.47 -37.10
N THR A 123 -30.94 -7.37 -37.22
CA THR A 123 -31.14 -8.81 -36.96
C THR A 123 -31.49 -9.08 -35.50
N THR A 124 -30.76 -8.45 -34.56
CA THR A 124 -30.90 -8.73 -33.11
C THR A 124 -32.17 -8.10 -32.51
N TRP A 125 -32.55 -6.93 -32.99
CA TRP A 125 -33.78 -6.23 -32.57
C TRP A 125 -35.02 -6.62 -33.38
N GLU A 126 -34.88 -7.58 -34.31
CA GLU A 126 -35.97 -8.07 -35.15
C GLU A 126 -36.68 -6.93 -35.90
N ALA A 127 -35.89 -5.99 -36.45
CA ALA A 127 -36.40 -4.82 -37.13
C ALA A 127 -37.25 -5.21 -38.35
N SER A 128 -38.39 -4.54 -38.53
CA SER A 128 -39.30 -4.82 -39.63
C SER A 128 -39.05 -3.88 -40.82
N GLY A 129 -39.32 -4.34 -42.04
CA GLY A 129 -39.29 -3.47 -43.22
C GLY A 129 -40.50 -2.53 -43.36
N ALA A 130 -41.60 -2.82 -42.64
CA ALA A 130 -42.85 -2.04 -42.74
C ALA A 130 -42.86 -0.83 -41.80
N SER A 131 -42.23 -0.95 -40.64
CA SER A 131 -42.07 0.11 -39.65
C SER A 131 -40.62 0.09 -39.14
N PRO A 132 -39.73 0.89 -39.75
CA PRO A 132 -38.34 1.01 -39.32
C PRO A 132 -38.25 1.56 -37.89
N LEU A 133 -37.34 1.01 -37.09
CA LEU A 133 -37.04 1.51 -35.75
C LEU A 133 -36.30 2.85 -35.85
N LYS A 134 -36.57 3.76 -34.92
CA LYS A 134 -35.88 5.05 -34.80
C LYS A 134 -34.67 4.87 -33.87
N VAL A 135 -33.46 4.97 -34.40
CA VAL A 135 -32.24 4.74 -33.63
C VAL A 135 -31.59 6.05 -33.24
N THR A 136 -31.47 6.27 -31.94
CA THR A 136 -30.69 7.37 -31.39
C THR A 136 -29.28 6.89 -31.07
N THR A 137 -28.31 7.69 -31.50
CA THR A 137 -26.88 7.53 -31.25
C THR A 137 -26.48 8.43 -30.08
N CYS A 138 -25.98 7.81 -29.01
CA CYS A 138 -25.56 8.48 -27.79
C CYS A 138 -24.09 8.20 -27.51
N LEU A 139 -23.47 9.06 -26.70
CA LEU A 139 -22.10 8.90 -26.22
C LEU A 139 -22.10 8.65 -24.72
N VAL A 140 -21.22 7.75 -24.29
CA VAL A 140 -20.76 7.68 -22.90
C VAL A 140 -19.27 8.03 -22.89
N GLY A 141 -18.91 9.10 -22.20
CA GLY A 141 -17.57 9.70 -22.27
C GLY A 141 -17.42 10.64 -23.47
N GLY A 142 -16.28 10.58 -24.18
CA GLY A 142 -16.03 11.42 -25.35
C GLY A 142 -15.73 12.89 -25.03
N THR A 143 -15.39 13.20 -23.79
CA THR A 143 -14.92 14.54 -23.37
C THR A 143 -13.41 14.54 -23.20
N PRO A 144 -12.74 15.72 -23.32
CA PRO A 144 -11.31 15.83 -23.06
C PRO A 144 -10.89 15.36 -21.65
N ASP A 145 -11.79 15.52 -20.66
CA ASP A 145 -11.52 15.15 -19.28
C ASP A 145 -11.60 13.64 -19.05
N VAL A 146 -12.51 12.93 -19.73
CA VAL A 146 -12.69 11.47 -19.62
C VAL A 146 -11.67 10.71 -20.48
N GLY A 147 -11.36 11.22 -21.68
CA GLY A 147 -10.29 10.71 -22.53
C GLY A 147 -10.57 9.39 -23.28
N TRP A 148 -11.74 8.78 -23.10
CA TRP A 148 -12.21 7.59 -23.84
C TRP A 148 -13.69 7.73 -24.20
N VAL A 149 -14.19 6.91 -25.14
CA VAL A 149 -15.59 6.92 -25.57
C VAL A 149 -16.16 5.50 -25.72
N ALA A 150 -17.40 5.31 -25.32
CA ALA A 150 -18.25 4.21 -25.76
C ALA A 150 -19.48 4.76 -26.48
N LEU A 151 -19.79 4.20 -27.64
CA LEU A 151 -20.96 4.56 -28.43
C LEU A 151 -22.16 3.74 -27.97
N GLN A 152 -23.32 4.37 -27.81
CA GLN A 152 -24.56 3.69 -27.43
C GLN A 152 -25.63 3.90 -28.50
N PHE A 153 -26.40 2.85 -28.79
CA PHE A 153 -27.59 2.93 -29.63
C PHE A 153 -28.84 2.63 -28.81
N ILE A 154 -29.87 3.45 -28.95
CA ILE A 154 -31.16 3.25 -28.33
C ILE A 154 -32.21 3.14 -29.43
N GLY A 155 -32.85 1.98 -29.55
CA GLY A 155 -33.88 1.74 -30.56
C GLY A 155 -35.27 2.11 -30.04
N GLY A 156 -35.93 3.06 -30.69
CA GLY A 156 -37.33 3.42 -30.49
C GLY A 156 -38.25 2.85 -31.57
N TYR A 157 -39.53 2.75 -31.25
CA TYR A 157 -40.53 2.25 -32.19
C TYR A 157 -41.08 3.36 -33.09
N ASP A 158 -41.67 4.38 -32.47
CA ASP A 158 -42.42 5.42 -33.17
C ASP A 158 -41.62 6.73 -33.26
N ASP A 159 -40.82 7.02 -32.23
CA ASP A 159 -40.00 8.23 -32.08
C ASP A 159 -38.56 7.88 -31.70
N PHE A 160 -37.63 8.81 -31.94
CA PHE A 160 -36.24 8.71 -31.50
C PHE A 160 -36.14 8.84 -29.97
N PRO A 161 -35.69 7.80 -29.24
CA PRO A 161 -35.50 7.87 -27.79
C PRO A 161 -34.46 8.93 -27.40
N SER A 162 -34.57 9.52 -26.22
CA SER A 162 -33.57 10.47 -25.72
C SER A 162 -32.38 9.72 -25.10
N CYS A 163 -31.16 10.23 -25.23
CA CYS A 163 -30.01 9.68 -24.50
C CYS A 163 -30.13 9.94 -23.00
N ASN A 164 -30.64 11.13 -22.64
CA ASN A 164 -30.79 11.64 -21.28
C ASN A 164 -32.26 11.90 -20.91
N PRO A 165 -33.09 10.86 -20.77
CA PRO A 165 -34.49 11.02 -20.40
C PRO A 165 -34.62 11.69 -19.02
N SER A 166 -35.54 12.66 -18.92
CA SER A 166 -35.80 13.46 -17.71
C SER A 166 -37.21 13.31 -17.15
N ASN A 167 -38.09 12.62 -17.88
CA ASN A 167 -39.51 12.46 -17.57
C ASN A 167 -39.87 10.99 -17.27
N GLY A 168 -39.03 10.32 -16.48
CA GLY A 168 -39.22 8.91 -16.12
C GLY A 168 -38.85 7.94 -17.24
N SER A 169 -39.59 6.84 -17.34
CA SER A 169 -39.30 5.75 -18.27
C SER A 169 -39.68 6.10 -19.72
N GLN A 170 -38.76 5.89 -20.65
CA GLN A 170 -39.05 5.80 -22.09
C GLN A 170 -39.08 4.33 -22.55
N LEU A 171 -39.90 4.02 -23.55
CA LEU A 171 -40.04 2.66 -24.08
C LEU A 171 -39.09 2.43 -25.25
N VAL A 172 -38.33 1.33 -25.21
CA VAL A 172 -37.32 0.99 -26.22
C VAL A 172 -37.50 -0.42 -26.75
N ALA A 173 -37.11 -0.64 -28.00
CA ALA A 173 -37.02 -1.95 -28.66
C ALA A 173 -35.74 -2.70 -28.28
N GLY A 174 -34.69 -1.94 -27.93
CA GLY A 174 -33.42 -2.51 -27.53
C GLY A 174 -32.40 -1.41 -27.25
N MET A 175 -31.26 -1.83 -26.74
CA MET A 175 -30.09 -0.97 -26.57
C MET A 175 -28.84 -1.72 -26.96
N ALA A 176 -27.86 -1.01 -27.48
CA ALA A 176 -26.59 -1.58 -27.83
C ALA A 176 -25.45 -0.65 -27.45
N MET A 177 -24.31 -1.25 -27.18
CA MET A 177 -23.07 -0.56 -26.90
C MET A 177 -22.03 -0.99 -27.92
N VAL A 178 -21.32 -0.02 -28.49
CA VAL A 178 -20.18 -0.22 -29.36
C VAL A 178 -18.94 0.32 -28.67
N GLU A 179 -17.97 -0.58 -28.55
CA GLU A 179 -16.62 -0.32 -28.06
C GLU A 179 -15.66 -0.94 -29.07
N ALA A 180 -14.42 -1.21 -28.67
CA ALA A 180 -13.46 -1.95 -29.47
C ALA A 180 -12.71 -2.97 -28.62
N ALA A 181 -12.20 -4.00 -29.27
CA ALA A 181 -11.37 -5.03 -28.67
C ALA A 181 -10.25 -5.46 -29.62
N ASN A 182 -9.12 -5.87 -29.06
CA ASN A 182 -8.04 -6.53 -29.79
C ASN A 182 -8.10 -8.03 -29.57
N LEU A 183 -8.09 -8.78 -30.67
CA LEU A 183 -7.94 -10.22 -30.66
C LEU A 183 -6.78 -10.59 -31.57
N ASP A 184 -5.61 -10.87 -30.98
CA ASP A 184 -4.34 -11.13 -31.68
C ASP A 184 -4.44 -12.13 -32.85
N THR A 185 -5.40 -13.06 -32.78
CA THR A 185 -5.57 -14.14 -33.78
C THR A 185 -6.55 -13.83 -34.90
N VAL A 186 -7.46 -12.86 -34.72
CA VAL A 186 -8.55 -12.58 -35.66
C VAL A 186 -8.52 -11.12 -36.11
N TYR A 187 -8.44 -10.20 -35.15
CA TYR A 187 -8.44 -8.75 -35.35
C TYR A 187 -7.24 -8.15 -34.62
N PRO A 188 -6.01 -8.35 -35.13
CA PRO A 188 -4.79 -7.85 -34.48
C PRO A 188 -4.73 -6.32 -34.45
N ASP A 189 -5.30 -5.67 -35.46
CA ASP A 189 -5.37 -4.20 -35.54
C ASP A 189 -6.65 -3.63 -34.89
N GLY A 190 -7.39 -4.47 -34.17
CA GLY A 190 -8.64 -4.12 -33.49
C GLY A 190 -9.91 -4.28 -34.32
N ALA A 191 -11.02 -4.52 -33.62
CA ALA A 191 -12.36 -4.57 -34.17
C ALA A 191 -13.35 -3.90 -33.20
N TYR A 192 -14.46 -3.38 -33.73
CA TYR A 192 -15.53 -2.85 -32.91
C TYR A 192 -16.28 -3.98 -32.21
N LEU A 193 -16.48 -3.88 -30.90
CA LEU A 193 -17.26 -4.80 -30.11
C LEU A 193 -18.68 -4.25 -29.95
N LEU A 194 -19.64 -4.88 -30.63
CA LEU A 194 -21.06 -4.59 -30.51
C LEU A 194 -21.69 -5.54 -29.49
N SER A 195 -22.17 -4.99 -28.37
CA SER A 195 -22.91 -5.72 -27.32
C SER A 195 -24.37 -5.25 -27.30
N MET A 196 -25.32 -6.16 -27.46
CA MET A 196 -26.73 -5.82 -27.71
C MET A 196 -27.67 -6.45 -26.70
N PHE A 197 -28.67 -5.66 -26.28
CA PHE A 197 -29.88 -6.08 -25.61
C PHE A 197 -31.07 -5.95 -26.56
N SER A 198 -31.89 -7.00 -26.68
CA SER A 198 -33.15 -7.00 -27.43
C SER A 198 -34.33 -7.24 -26.50
N ASP A 199 -35.28 -6.33 -26.50
CA ASP A 199 -36.52 -6.45 -25.73
C ASP A 199 -37.42 -7.59 -26.24
N ALA A 200 -37.29 -7.95 -27.53
CA ALA A 200 -38.07 -9.01 -28.14
C ALA A 200 -37.64 -10.42 -27.71
N SER A 201 -36.34 -10.65 -27.50
CA SER A 201 -35.78 -12.01 -27.41
C SER A 201 -34.94 -12.31 -26.16
N MET A 202 -34.44 -11.31 -25.42
CA MET A 202 -33.51 -11.53 -24.30
C MET A 202 -34.21 -11.56 -22.93
N HIS A 203 -34.98 -12.64 -22.70
CA HIS A 203 -35.82 -12.78 -21.52
C HIS A 203 -35.09 -13.21 -20.24
N ASP A 204 -33.93 -13.85 -20.36
CA ASP A 204 -33.23 -14.41 -19.20
C ASP A 204 -32.42 -13.35 -18.44
N THR A 205 -32.31 -13.53 -17.13
CA THR A 205 -31.46 -12.70 -16.25
C THR A 205 -30.55 -13.59 -15.43
N THR A 206 -29.41 -13.05 -15.05
CA THR A 206 -28.47 -13.74 -14.15
C THR A 206 -27.91 -12.76 -13.14
N THR A 207 -27.57 -13.27 -11.96
CA THR A 207 -26.90 -12.48 -10.94
C THR A 207 -25.40 -12.50 -11.20
N TYR A 208 -24.84 -11.34 -11.48
CA TYR A 208 -23.40 -11.16 -11.56
C TYR A 208 -22.84 -10.91 -10.16
N TRP A 209 -21.90 -11.76 -9.75
CA TRP A 209 -21.22 -11.66 -8.46
C TRP A 209 -19.91 -10.90 -8.62
N ASN A 210 -19.84 -9.72 -8.04
CA ASN A 210 -18.61 -8.95 -7.98
C ASN A 210 -17.63 -9.60 -7.01
N THR A 211 -16.34 -9.42 -7.25
CA THR A 211 -15.29 -9.97 -6.38
C THR A 211 -15.25 -9.34 -4.99
N ASP A 212 -15.91 -8.21 -4.79
CA ASP A 212 -16.06 -7.56 -3.47
C ASP A 212 -17.27 -8.06 -2.66
N GLY A 213 -17.97 -9.07 -3.16
CA GLY A 213 -19.12 -9.70 -2.50
C GLY A 213 -20.44 -8.99 -2.77
N THR A 214 -20.45 -7.86 -3.48
CA THR A 214 -21.69 -7.26 -3.99
C THR A 214 -22.20 -8.02 -5.21
N SER A 215 -23.48 -7.81 -5.56
CA SER A 215 -24.10 -8.49 -6.71
C SER A 215 -25.03 -7.56 -7.45
N ASN A 216 -25.05 -7.66 -8.78
CA ASN A 216 -25.97 -6.93 -9.65
C ASN A 216 -26.71 -7.91 -10.56
N THR A 217 -27.95 -7.58 -10.92
CA THR A 217 -28.71 -8.35 -11.90
C THR A 217 -28.36 -7.87 -13.30
N VAL A 218 -27.99 -8.80 -14.18
CA VAL A 218 -27.66 -8.51 -15.58
C VAL A 218 -28.50 -9.36 -16.51
N VAL A 219 -28.65 -8.92 -17.75
CA VAL A 219 -29.28 -9.72 -18.81
C VAL A 219 -28.38 -10.92 -19.14
N ALA A 220 -28.94 -12.11 -19.17
CA ALA A 220 -28.20 -13.30 -19.55
C ALA A 220 -28.09 -13.41 -21.08
N ASN A 221 -27.01 -14.02 -21.56
CA ASN A 221 -26.81 -14.35 -22.98
C ASN A 221 -26.97 -13.18 -23.96
N ILE A 222 -26.47 -11.98 -23.59
CA ILE A 222 -26.46 -10.85 -24.52
C ILE A 222 -25.68 -11.18 -25.79
N THR A 223 -26.14 -10.67 -26.92
CA THR A 223 -25.46 -10.89 -28.20
C THR A 223 -24.24 -9.98 -28.28
N ARG A 224 -23.08 -10.59 -28.54
CA ARG A 224 -21.80 -9.88 -28.69
C ARG A 224 -21.16 -10.25 -30.01
N VAL A 225 -20.78 -9.25 -30.79
CA VAL A 225 -20.23 -9.41 -32.15
C VAL A 225 -19.04 -8.47 -32.31
N LEU A 226 -17.95 -8.98 -32.88
CA LEU A 226 -16.82 -8.19 -33.35
C LEU A 226 -17.06 -7.80 -34.80
N VAL A 227 -16.80 -6.54 -35.15
CA VAL A 227 -16.93 -5.99 -36.49
C VAL A 227 -15.60 -5.34 -36.90
N GLY A 228 -14.97 -5.90 -37.92
CA GLY A 228 -13.73 -5.38 -38.50
C GLY A 228 -13.96 -4.11 -39.34
N ARG A 229 -12.86 -3.40 -39.64
CA ARG A 229 -12.85 -2.24 -40.54
C ARG A 229 -13.32 -2.56 -41.96
N ASP A 230 -13.19 -3.80 -42.38
CA ASP A 230 -13.63 -4.28 -43.69
C ASP A 230 -15.12 -4.68 -43.72
N GLY A 231 -15.81 -4.59 -42.57
CA GLY A 231 -17.18 -5.10 -42.41
C GLY A 231 -17.26 -6.60 -42.18
N SER A 232 -16.13 -7.32 -42.06
CA SER A 232 -16.15 -8.69 -41.57
C SER A 232 -16.70 -8.71 -40.14
N SER A 233 -17.40 -9.78 -39.77
CA SER A 233 -17.91 -9.90 -38.41
C SER A 233 -17.87 -11.31 -37.87
N GLN A 234 -17.70 -11.43 -36.56
CA GLN A 234 -17.63 -12.70 -35.85
C GLN A 234 -18.31 -12.59 -34.48
N ARG A 235 -19.06 -13.62 -34.12
CA ARG A 235 -19.63 -13.75 -32.77
C ARG A 235 -18.52 -13.84 -31.71
N TYR A 236 -18.67 -13.12 -30.60
CA TYR A 236 -17.67 -13.02 -29.54
C TYR A 236 -18.31 -13.06 -28.14
N ASP A 237 -18.69 -14.25 -27.70
CA ASP A 237 -19.43 -14.44 -26.45
C ASP A 237 -18.67 -13.96 -25.20
N ALA A 238 -17.33 -13.99 -25.23
CA ALA A 238 -16.48 -13.58 -24.10
C ALA A 238 -16.66 -12.09 -23.74
N GLY A 239 -16.87 -11.23 -24.74
CA GLY A 239 -17.12 -9.80 -24.53
C GLY A 239 -15.98 -9.02 -23.85
N THR A 240 -14.79 -9.60 -23.75
CA THR A 240 -13.65 -8.95 -23.13
C THR A 240 -13.08 -7.88 -24.05
N ASN A 241 -12.92 -6.67 -23.51
CA ASN A 241 -12.37 -5.51 -24.18
C ASN A 241 -11.49 -4.69 -23.23
N SER A 242 -11.00 -3.53 -23.68
CA SER A 242 -10.18 -2.60 -22.89
C SER A 242 -8.99 -3.26 -22.22
N VAL A 243 -8.36 -4.21 -22.94
CA VAL A 243 -7.23 -4.98 -22.44
C VAL A 243 -5.99 -4.08 -22.43
N LEU A 244 -5.50 -3.77 -21.23
CA LEU A 244 -4.38 -2.87 -20.99
C LEU A 244 -3.34 -3.59 -20.13
N ASN A 245 -2.08 -3.54 -20.55
CA ASN A 245 -0.97 -4.22 -19.88
C ASN A 245 -0.05 -3.21 -19.19
N SER A 246 0.26 -3.42 -17.92
CA SER A 246 1.21 -2.59 -17.16
C SER A 246 2.23 -3.46 -16.40
N HIS A 247 3.46 -2.96 -16.27
CA HIS A 247 4.61 -3.72 -15.77
C HIS A 247 5.32 -3.06 -14.56
N PRO A 248 4.63 -2.79 -13.45
CA PRO A 248 5.20 -2.06 -12.30
C PRO A 248 6.37 -2.79 -11.60
N LEU A 249 6.43 -4.11 -11.73
CA LEU A 249 7.50 -4.95 -11.17
C LEU A 249 8.22 -5.76 -12.27
N GLY A 250 8.15 -5.30 -13.52
CA GLY A 250 8.69 -5.98 -14.71
C GLY A 250 7.75 -7.03 -15.32
N HIS A 251 8.19 -7.66 -16.42
CA HIS A 251 7.34 -8.53 -17.25
C HIS A 251 6.75 -9.76 -16.54
N ARG A 252 7.41 -10.29 -15.50
CA ARG A 252 6.93 -11.47 -14.76
C ARG A 252 5.64 -11.20 -14.00
N TYR A 253 5.45 -9.98 -13.50
CA TYR A 253 4.31 -9.58 -12.68
C TYR A 253 3.42 -8.60 -13.44
N LEU A 254 2.99 -9.01 -14.64
CA LEU A 254 2.07 -8.25 -15.49
C LEU A 254 0.78 -7.95 -14.72
N VAL A 255 0.39 -6.68 -14.73
CA VAL A 255 -0.96 -6.22 -14.37
C VAL A 255 -1.73 -6.05 -15.66
N GLN A 256 -2.74 -6.89 -15.87
CA GLN A 256 -3.62 -6.79 -17.03
C GLN A 256 -4.97 -6.25 -16.55
N GLY A 257 -5.29 -5.01 -16.93
CA GLY A 257 -6.63 -4.46 -16.82
C GLY A 257 -7.49 -4.91 -18.00
N TYR A 258 -8.77 -5.15 -17.77
CA TYR A 258 -9.72 -5.50 -18.81
C TYR A 258 -11.15 -5.19 -18.35
N CYS A 259 -12.04 -5.05 -19.31
CA CYS A 259 -13.47 -4.92 -19.09
C CYS A 259 -14.23 -6.02 -19.84
N ILE A 260 -15.46 -6.28 -19.40
CA ILE A 260 -16.40 -7.15 -20.10
C ILE A 260 -17.71 -6.38 -20.21
N SER A 261 -18.18 -6.13 -21.44
CA SER A 261 -19.42 -5.42 -21.71
C SER A 261 -20.63 -6.22 -21.16
N GLN A 262 -21.50 -5.56 -20.41
CA GLN A 262 -22.71 -6.13 -19.79
C GLN A 262 -23.92 -5.24 -20.05
N MET A 263 -25.12 -5.82 -19.89
CA MET A 263 -26.39 -5.09 -19.86
C MET A 263 -27.00 -5.27 -18.48
N ILE A 264 -27.05 -4.19 -17.71
CA ILE A 264 -27.42 -4.20 -16.30
C ILE A 264 -28.89 -3.89 -16.18
N ILE A 265 -29.56 -4.62 -15.29
CA ILE A 265 -30.97 -4.39 -14.99
C ILE A 265 -31.06 -3.49 -13.78
N LEU A 266 -31.73 -2.35 -13.97
CA LEU A 266 -31.87 -1.30 -12.96
C LEU A 266 -33.10 -1.50 -12.06
N ASP A 267 -33.85 -2.59 -12.23
CA ASP A 267 -35.05 -2.87 -11.44
C ASP A 267 -34.72 -2.86 -9.93
N GLY A 268 -35.21 -1.83 -9.21
CA GLY A 268 -34.91 -1.58 -7.79
C GLY A 268 -33.83 -0.52 -7.50
N LEU A 269 -33.11 -0.06 -8.53
CA LEU A 269 -32.07 0.98 -8.46
C LEU A 269 -32.53 2.34 -9.05
N LEU A 270 -33.76 2.42 -9.54
CA LEU A 270 -34.34 3.60 -10.19
C LEU A 270 -34.86 4.67 -9.23
N LYS A 271 -34.78 4.43 -7.91
CA LYS A 271 -35.19 5.42 -6.92
C LYS A 271 -34.33 6.67 -7.09
N ASP A 272 -34.99 7.82 -7.16
CA ASP A 272 -34.35 9.14 -7.34
C ASP A 272 -33.71 9.40 -8.72
N GLN A 273 -33.99 8.55 -9.73
CA GLN A 273 -33.55 8.78 -11.11
C GLN A 273 -34.56 9.63 -11.89
N ALA A 274 -34.06 10.59 -12.69
CA ALA A 274 -34.90 11.50 -13.47
C ALA A 274 -35.54 10.82 -14.68
N GLY A 275 -34.84 9.87 -15.31
CA GLY A 275 -35.39 9.06 -16.39
C GLY A 275 -34.47 7.90 -16.77
N TRP A 276 -35.03 6.95 -17.51
CA TRP A 276 -34.36 5.70 -17.90
C TRP A 276 -35.07 5.03 -19.07
N SER A 277 -34.44 4.01 -19.67
CA SER A 277 -35.00 3.23 -20.78
C SER A 277 -35.53 1.87 -20.30
N THR A 278 -36.73 1.51 -20.74
CA THR A 278 -37.40 0.27 -20.37
C THR A 278 -37.90 -0.46 -21.62
N GLY A 279 -37.64 -1.77 -21.68
CA GLY A 279 -38.16 -2.61 -22.75
C GLY A 279 -39.70 -2.63 -22.77
N ARG A 280 -40.32 -2.47 -23.93
CA ARG A 280 -41.80 -2.45 -24.09
C ARG A 280 -42.44 -3.79 -23.73
N ASN A 281 -41.85 -4.89 -24.18
CA ASN A 281 -42.35 -6.25 -24.02
C ASN A 281 -41.93 -6.87 -22.69
N LEU A 282 -40.64 -6.75 -22.35
CA LEU A 282 -40.06 -7.35 -21.15
C LEU A 282 -40.27 -6.52 -19.89
N LYS A 283 -40.54 -5.22 -20.03
CA LYS A 283 -40.71 -4.28 -18.91
C LYS A 283 -39.51 -4.23 -17.96
N LYS A 284 -38.31 -4.55 -18.47
CA LYS A 284 -37.05 -4.45 -17.74
C LYS A 284 -36.41 -3.10 -18.03
N SER A 285 -36.01 -2.39 -16.99
CA SER A 285 -35.21 -1.18 -17.15
C SER A 285 -33.74 -1.57 -17.26
N VAL A 286 -33.10 -1.15 -18.35
CA VAL A 286 -31.77 -1.62 -18.71
C VAL A 286 -30.82 -0.45 -18.91
N VAL A 287 -29.55 -0.66 -18.62
CA VAL A 287 -28.46 0.27 -18.99
C VAL A 287 -27.22 -0.53 -19.42
N PRO A 288 -26.46 -0.07 -20.43
CA PRO A 288 -25.15 -0.62 -20.71
C PRO A 288 -24.20 -0.39 -19.53
N GLY A 289 -23.30 -1.34 -19.30
CA GLY A 289 -22.24 -1.18 -18.33
C GLY A 289 -21.13 -2.19 -18.52
N TRP A 290 -20.22 -2.24 -17.56
CA TRP A 290 -18.98 -2.99 -17.69
C TRP A 290 -18.67 -3.75 -16.42
N ALA A 291 -18.24 -4.99 -16.54
CA ALA A 291 -17.45 -5.62 -15.49
C ALA A 291 -15.97 -5.30 -15.75
N CYS A 292 -15.45 -4.28 -15.08
CA CYS A 292 -14.06 -3.84 -15.22
C CYS A 292 -13.22 -4.29 -14.03
N GLY A 293 -11.97 -4.59 -14.29
CA GLY A 293 -11.08 -5.11 -13.27
C GLY A 293 -9.68 -5.39 -13.78
N HIS A 294 -8.97 -6.21 -13.01
CA HIS A 294 -7.59 -6.54 -13.33
C HIS A 294 -7.22 -7.95 -12.88
N ARG A 295 -6.16 -8.46 -13.47
CA ARG A 295 -5.50 -9.71 -13.06
C ARG A 295 -3.99 -9.50 -13.00
N VAL A 296 -3.38 -10.03 -11.94
CA VAL A 296 -1.93 -10.00 -11.75
C VAL A 296 -1.32 -11.37 -12.04
N ALA A 297 -0.36 -11.41 -12.96
CA ALA A 297 0.41 -12.62 -13.26
C ALA A 297 1.32 -12.99 -12.08
N HIS A 298 1.46 -14.29 -11.81
CA HIS A 298 2.30 -14.83 -10.72
C HIS A 298 1.97 -14.25 -9.32
N ALA A 299 0.72 -13.86 -9.07
CA ALA A 299 0.26 -13.28 -7.81
C ALA A 299 0.59 -14.11 -6.56
N THR A 300 0.60 -15.44 -6.68
CA THR A 300 0.95 -16.35 -5.58
C THR A 300 2.39 -16.16 -5.09
N GLU A 301 3.34 -15.82 -5.98
CA GLU A 301 4.73 -15.56 -5.61
C GLU A 301 4.85 -14.27 -4.79
N LEU A 302 4.14 -13.22 -5.21
CA LEU A 302 4.07 -11.94 -4.50
C LEU A 302 3.42 -12.10 -3.11
N LEU A 303 2.32 -12.86 -3.03
CA LEU A 303 1.64 -13.15 -1.77
C LEU A 303 2.56 -13.90 -0.80
N LEU A 304 3.28 -14.92 -1.28
CA LEU A 304 4.24 -15.67 -0.46
C LEU A 304 5.41 -14.79 -0.01
N LEU A 305 5.95 -13.95 -0.90
CA LEU A 305 7.00 -12.99 -0.55
C LEU A 305 6.53 -12.05 0.57
N GLN A 306 5.34 -11.46 0.43
CA GLN A 306 4.78 -10.55 1.45
C GLN A 306 4.51 -11.26 2.78
N ALA A 307 3.89 -12.44 2.75
CA ALA A 307 3.56 -13.19 3.97
C ALA A 307 4.83 -13.61 4.72
N THR A 308 5.83 -14.11 3.98
CA THR A 308 7.11 -14.55 4.58
C THR A 308 7.92 -13.36 5.10
N ALA A 309 8.08 -12.29 4.30
CA ALA A 309 8.78 -11.09 4.72
C ALA A 309 8.07 -10.36 5.88
N GLY A 310 6.74 -10.34 5.88
CA GLY A 310 5.94 -9.81 6.98
C GLY A 310 6.14 -10.61 8.27
N LEU A 311 6.07 -11.94 8.22
CA LEU A 311 6.34 -12.80 9.38
C LEU A 311 7.77 -12.61 9.90
N LEU A 312 8.76 -12.59 9.01
CA LEU A 312 10.16 -12.36 9.37
C LEU A 312 10.39 -10.95 9.94
N SER A 313 9.63 -9.94 9.51
CA SER A 313 9.65 -8.60 10.09
C SER A 313 9.11 -8.59 11.52
N ILE A 314 8.00 -9.29 11.79
CA ILE A 314 7.46 -9.45 13.15
C ILE A 314 8.48 -10.14 14.05
N LEU A 315 9.07 -11.24 13.58
CA LEU A 315 10.10 -11.99 14.32
C LEU A 315 11.35 -11.14 14.59
N GLY A 316 11.78 -10.35 13.59
CA GLY A 316 12.91 -9.42 13.72
C GLY A 316 12.66 -8.28 14.72
N LEU A 317 11.40 -7.83 14.84
CA LEU A 317 10.98 -6.76 15.76
C LEU A 317 10.67 -7.26 17.18
N ALA A 318 10.32 -8.53 17.34
CA ALA A 318 9.89 -9.09 18.62
C ALA A 318 10.87 -8.86 19.80
N PRO A 319 12.21 -8.97 19.63
CA PRO A 319 13.17 -8.63 20.69
C PRO A 319 13.10 -7.17 21.14
N ASP A 320 12.90 -6.24 20.19
CA ASP A 320 12.80 -4.81 20.47
C ASP A 320 11.50 -4.47 21.22
N ILE A 321 10.39 -5.12 20.85
CA ILE A 321 9.12 -5.02 21.59
C ILE A 321 9.29 -5.57 23.01
N PHE A 322 9.94 -6.72 23.17
CA PHE A 322 10.19 -7.31 24.47
C PHE A 322 10.98 -6.36 25.39
N ILE A 323 12.08 -5.78 24.90
CA ILE A 323 12.86 -4.82 25.69
C ILE A 323 12.05 -3.56 26.00
N THR A 324 11.23 -3.08 25.05
CA THR A 324 10.36 -1.91 25.26
C THR A 324 9.31 -2.17 26.35
N ILE A 325 8.70 -3.36 26.38
CA ILE A 325 7.74 -3.77 27.43
C ILE A 325 8.45 -3.88 28.79
N LYS A 326 9.62 -4.53 28.87
CA LYS A 326 10.45 -4.53 30.09
C LYS A 326 10.84 -3.12 30.52
N GLY A 327 11.02 -2.25 29.53
CA GLY A 327 11.23 -0.83 29.68
C GLY A 327 10.09 -0.17 30.45
N LEU A 328 8.89 -0.28 29.90
CA LEU A 328 7.65 0.26 30.46
C LEU A 328 7.36 -0.27 31.87
N GLN A 329 7.51 -1.59 32.09
CA GLN A 329 7.36 -2.21 33.41
C GLN A 329 8.34 -1.60 34.44
N GLY A 330 9.58 -1.35 34.03
CA GLY A 330 10.58 -0.70 34.86
C GLY A 330 10.20 0.73 35.25
N VAL A 331 9.70 1.52 34.29
CA VAL A 331 9.25 2.90 34.52
C VAL A 331 8.08 2.92 35.50
N MET A 332 7.06 2.09 35.27
CA MET A 332 5.89 1.98 36.17
C MET A 332 6.29 1.55 37.58
N SER A 333 7.31 0.69 37.70
CA SER A 333 7.82 0.23 39.01
C SER A 333 8.84 1.18 39.64
N SER A 334 9.10 2.36 39.06
CA SER A 334 10.15 3.29 39.50
C SER A 334 11.55 2.67 39.61
N LYS A 335 11.82 1.62 38.82
CA LYS A 335 13.13 0.96 38.74
C LYS A 335 13.94 1.62 37.62
N PRO A 336 15.29 1.61 37.67
CA PRO A 336 16.11 2.07 36.55
C PRO A 336 15.72 1.30 35.27
N VAL A 337 15.89 1.85 34.07
CA VAL A 337 15.37 1.21 32.86
C VAL A 337 16.37 1.30 31.72
N LEU A 338 16.47 0.23 30.92
CA LEU A 338 17.13 0.27 29.63
C LEU A 338 16.12 0.75 28.58
N THR A 339 16.28 2.00 28.13
CA THR A 339 15.49 2.55 27.01
C THR A 339 16.43 3.08 25.93
N TYR A 340 16.20 2.64 24.71
CA TYR A 340 16.86 3.14 23.49
C TYR A 340 15.80 3.42 22.44
N ASP A 341 16.20 4.13 21.39
CA ASP A 341 15.34 4.41 20.23
C ASP A 341 15.60 3.36 19.13
N ILE A 342 14.59 2.57 18.78
CA ILE A 342 14.70 1.46 17.82
C ILE A 342 15.15 1.98 16.45
N LEU A 343 14.60 3.12 16.02
CA LEU A 343 14.86 3.73 14.72
C LEU A 343 16.32 4.14 14.57
N SER A 344 16.90 4.77 15.60
CA SER A 344 18.33 5.11 15.60
C SER A 344 19.23 3.88 15.36
N GLY A 345 18.75 2.68 15.71
CA GLY A 345 19.47 1.43 15.47
C GLY A 345 18.99 0.64 14.25
N LEU A 346 18.05 1.12 13.43
CA LEU A 346 17.67 0.45 12.17
C LEU A 346 18.85 0.32 11.22
N GLU A 347 19.78 1.28 11.25
CA GLU A 347 21.07 1.23 10.54
C GLU A 347 21.84 -0.08 10.82
N ARG A 348 21.70 -0.63 12.04
CA ARG A 348 22.32 -1.87 12.48
C ARG A 348 21.40 -3.08 12.39
N ARG A 349 20.10 -2.88 12.17
CA ARG A 349 19.09 -3.92 11.93
C ARG A 349 18.82 -4.12 10.44
N LYS A 350 19.88 -4.32 9.64
CA LYS A 350 19.78 -4.47 8.17
C LYS A 350 18.81 -5.57 7.73
N THR A 351 18.80 -6.70 8.45
CA THR A 351 17.89 -7.83 8.19
C THR A 351 16.42 -7.45 8.38
N LEU A 352 16.09 -6.76 9.48
CA LEU A 352 14.72 -6.26 9.71
C LEU A 352 14.33 -5.25 8.63
N LEU A 353 15.21 -4.31 8.30
CA LEU A 353 14.96 -3.32 7.25
C LEU A 353 14.69 -3.99 5.89
N LEU A 354 15.51 -4.99 5.53
CA LEU A 354 15.33 -5.76 4.30
C LEU A 354 13.95 -6.45 4.26
N PHE A 355 13.53 -7.11 5.33
CA PHE A 355 12.24 -7.79 5.36
C PHE A 355 11.06 -6.81 5.33
N VAL A 356 11.17 -5.65 5.98
CA VAL A 356 10.13 -4.61 5.90
C VAL A 356 10.01 -4.08 4.46
N VAL A 357 11.13 -3.81 3.79
CA VAL A 357 11.15 -3.38 2.38
C VAL A 357 10.56 -4.45 1.46
N LEU A 358 10.96 -5.72 1.62
CA LEU A 358 10.45 -6.82 0.80
C LEU A 358 8.94 -7.05 1.04
N CYS A 359 8.45 -6.85 2.26
CA CYS A 359 7.03 -6.92 2.59
C CYS A 359 6.24 -5.80 1.90
N ALA A 360 6.83 -4.60 1.80
CA ALA A 360 6.22 -3.43 1.18
C ALA A 360 6.38 -3.40 -0.35
N ALA A 361 7.30 -4.16 -0.95
CA ALA A 361 7.65 -4.07 -2.37
C ALA A 361 6.45 -4.16 -3.34
N PRO A 362 5.41 -4.99 -3.09
CA PRO A 362 4.23 -5.00 -3.95
C PRO A 362 3.37 -3.73 -3.91
N SER A 363 3.67 -2.76 -3.05
CA SER A 363 3.00 -1.45 -3.06
C SER A 363 3.14 -0.70 -4.38
N LEU A 364 4.25 -0.89 -5.10
CA LEU A 364 4.45 -0.33 -6.44
C LEU A 364 3.39 -0.84 -7.42
N LEU A 365 3.04 -2.12 -7.31
CA LEU A 365 1.97 -2.73 -8.08
C LEU A 365 0.59 -2.30 -7.57
N PHE A 366 0.41 -2.16 -6.25
CA PHE A 366 -0.87 -1.78 -5.68
C PHE A 366 -1.35 -0.40 -6.15
N VAL A 367 -0.46 0.58 -6.26
CA VAL A 367 -0.82 1.91 -6.77
C VAL A 367 -1.24 1.84 -8.25
N ASP A 368 -0.57 0.99 -9.02
CA ASP A 368 -0.88 0.77 -10.43
C ASP A 368 -2.23 0.08 -10.66
N VAL A 369 -2.59 -0.84 -9.76
CA VAL A 369 -3.91 -1.47 -9.72
C VAL A 369 -4.98 -0.49 -9.22
N ALA A 370 -4.66 0.32 -8.21
CA ALA A 370 -5.63 1.19 -7.55
C ALA A 370 -6.21 2.25 -8.48
N ARG A 371 -5.41 2.79 -9.43
CA ARG A 371 -5.86 3.77 -10.42
C ARG A 371 -7.00 3.26 -11.31
N ILE A 372 -7.10 1.95 -11.54
CA ILE A 372 -8.16 1.33 -12.36
C ILE A 372 -9.55 1.53 -11.75
N TYR A 373 -9.62 1.66 -10.42
CA TYR A 373 -10.86 1.66 -9.65
C TYR A 373 -11.41 3.06 -9.34
N PHE A 374 -10.93 4.10 -10.02
CA PHE A 374 -11.48 5.46 -9.87
C PHE A 374 -13.00 5.46 -10.14
N GLY A 375 -13.74 6.24 -9.36
CA GLY A 375 -15.21 6.29 -9.44
C GLY A 375 -15.96 5.09 -8.85
N THR A 376 -15.28 4.02 -8.43
CA THR A 376 -15.95 2.87 -7.78
C THR A 376 -16.17 3.07 -6.29
N THR A 377 -17.14 2.37 -5.69
CA THR A 377 -17.51 2.49 -4.27
C THR A 377 -16.33 2.31 -3.31
N ASN A 378 -15.44 1.34 -3.57
CA ASN A 378 -14.24 1.10 -2.75
C ASN A 378 -12.97 1.74 -3.33
N GLY A 379 -13.04 2.42 -4.48
CA GLY A 379 -11.88 2.93 -5.20
C GLY A 379 -11.01 3.85 -4.35
N LEU A 380 -11.60 4.87 -3.71
CA LEU A 380 -10.88 5.81 -2.85
C LEU A 380 -10.18 5.09 -1.68
N ARG A 381 -10.81 4.06 -1.12
CA ARG A 381 -10.23 3.25 -0.04
C ARG A 381 -9.00 2.49 -0.54
N ILE A 382 -9.11 1.82 -1.68
CA ILE A 382 -8.01 1.07 -2.32
C ILE A 382 -6.84 2.02 -2.64
N TRP A 383 -7.15 3.18 -3.22
CA TRP A 383 -6.17 4.23 -3.52
C TRP A 383 -5.41 4.69 -2.28
N THR A 384 -6.14 5.11 -1.24
CA THR A 384 -5.55 5.63 0.01
C THR A 384 -4.63 4.60 0.68
N PHE A 385 -5.07 3.34 0.78
CA PHE A 385 -4.22 2.30 1.37
C PHE A 385 -3.01 1.95 0.50
N SER A 386 -3.13 2.03 -0.82
CA SER A 386 -2.03 1.78 -1.75
C SER A 386 -0.94 2.85 -1.64
N ILE A 387 -1.30 4.14 -1.58
CA ILE A 387 -0.33 5.24 -1.39
C ILE A 387 0.31 5.23 -0.01
N ILE A 388 -0.43 4.85 1.05
CA ILE A 388 0.16 4.64 2.39
C ILE A 388 1.19 3.50 2.35
N SER A 389 0.86 2.39 1.68
CA SER A 389 1.78 1.26 1.51
C SER A 389 3.02 1.67 0.71
N LEU A 390 2.87 2.54 -0.30
CA LEU A 390 3.99 3.10 -1.06
C LEU A 390 4.89 4.00 -0.19
N GLY A 391 4.30 4.81 0.70
CA GLY A 391 5.06 5.58 1.68
C GLY A 391 5.86 4.70 2.63
N ILE A 392 5.33 3.54 3.03
CA ILE A 392 6.04 2.55 3.86
C ILE A 392 7.20 1.90 3.10
N PHE A 393 7.05 1.68 1.79
CA PHE A 393 8.11 1.14 0.93
C PHE A 393 9.35 2.04 0.86
N LEU A 394 9.23 3.33 1.18
CA LEU A 394 10.31 4.32 1.23
C LEU A 394 10.79 4.52 2.69
N PRO A 395 11.39 3.50 3.33
CA PRO A 395 11.42 3.39 4.77
C PRO A 395 12.64 4.15 5.27
N PHE A 396 12.54 5.47 5.34
CA PHE A 396 13.60 6.26 5.95
C PHE A 396 13.15 7.33 6.93
N LEU A 397 11.89 7.77 6.95
CA LEU A 397 11.44 8.83 7.88
C LEU A 397 9.92 8.75 8.11
N TYR A 398 9.46 8.95 9.35
CA TYR A 398 8.02 8.96 9.68
C TYR A 398 7.23 10.01 8.89
N THR A 399 7.88 11.12 8.53
CA THR A 399 7.25 12.20 7.78
C THR A 399 7.08 11.86 6.30
N VAL A 400 7.76 10.83 5.78
CA VAL A 400 7.65 10.43 4.38
C VAL A 400 6.29 9.81 4.09
N ILE A 401 5.73 9.00 5.00
CA ILE A 401 4.39 8.42 4.80
C ILE A 401 3.32 9.51 4.62
N PRO A 402 3.12 10.47 5.56
CA PRO A 402 2.13 11.51 5.37
C PRO A 402 2.51 12.48 4.24
N ALA A 403 3.80 12.78 4.00
CA ALA A 403 4.21 13.65 2.90
C ALA A 403 3.89 13.03 1.54
N THR A 404 4.23 11.75 1.33
CA THR A 404 3.93 11.03 0.08
C THR A 404 2.43 10.87 -0.12
N THR A 405 1.69 10.55 0.95
CA THR A 405 0.21 10.49 0.89
C THR A 405 -0.37 11.85 0.47
N TRP A 406 0.09 12.94 1.09
CA TRP A 406 -0.38 14.29 0.78
C TRP A 406 -0.08 14.71 -0.66
N THR A 407 1.12 14.41 -1.17
CA THR A 407 1.50 14.82 -2.53
C THR A 407 0.86 13.98 -3.64
N THR A 408 0.31 12.81 -3.32
CA THR A 408 -0.21 11.86 -4.33
C THR A 408 -1.72 11.70 -4.29
N ILE A 409 -2.40 12.12 -3.23
CA ILE A 409 -3.84 11.88 -3.07
C ILE A 409 -4.67 12.47 -4.23
N ASP A 410 -4.31 13.67 -4.69
CA ASP A 410 -5.00 14.37 -5.79
C ASP A 410 -4.65 13.83 -7.19
N SER A 411 -3.70 12.89 -7.29
CA SER A 411 -3.30 12.29 -8.58
C SER A 411 -4.21 11.15 -9.03
N TYR A 412 -5.21 10.78 -8.23
CA TYR A 412 -6.01 9.57 -8.47
C TYR A 412 -6.72 9.59 -9.83
N GLU A 413 -7.48 10.64 -10.10
CA GLU A 413 -8.24 10.81 -11.34
C GLU A 413 -7.32 10.89 -12.56
N VAL A 414 -6.30 11.76 -12.49
CA VAL A 414 -5.33 11.94 -13.58
C VAL A 414 -4.65 10.62 -13.95
N LEU A 415 -4.24 9.82 -12.96
CA LEU A 415 -3.59 8.53 -13.20
C LEU A 415 -4.56 7.48 -13.75
N SER A 416 -5.84 7.53 -13.36
CA SER A 416 -6.90 6.71 -13.95
C SER A 416 -7.09 7.06 -15.42
N ASN A 417 -7.21 8.34 -15.75
CA ASN A 417 -7.41 8.78 -17.14
C ASN A 417 -6.20 8.42 -18.01
N LEU A 418 -4.98 8.57 -17.48
CA LEU A 418 -3.75 8.13 -18.15
C LEU A 418 -3.68 6.60 -18.36
N PHE A 419 -4.33 5.79 -17.50
CA PHE A 419 -4.42 4.35 -17.70
C PHE A 419 -5.27 4.01 -18.94
N TYR A 420 -6.41 4.68 -19.09
CA TYR A 420 -7.33 4.47 -20.21
C TYR A 420 -6.96 5.26 -21.49
N ALA A 421 -5.99 6.16 -21.40
CA ALA A 421 -5.39 6.89 -22.54
C ALA A 421 -4.22 6.12 -23.20
N GLY A 422 -4.17 4.78 -23.07
CA GLY A 422 -3.19 3.96 -23.76
C GLY A 422 -3.26 4.12 -25.28
N SER A 423 -2.18 3.78 -25.99
CA SER A 423 -2.11 3.87 -27.45
C SER A 423 -3.20 3.02 -28.11
N PRO A 424 -4.19 3.62 -28.80
CA PRO A 424 -5.30 2.86 -29.38
C PRO A 424 -4.89 2.20 -30.70
N THR A 425 -5.47 1.03 -30.98
CA THR A 425 -5.30 0.35 -32.29
C THR A 425 -6.42 0.70 -33.27
N ILE A 426 -7.61 1.02 -32.77
CA ILE A 426 -8.76 1.53 -33.52
C ILE A 426 -9.44 2.65 -32.73
N LEU A 427 -9.98 3.64 -33.44
CA LEU A 427 -10.50 4.88 -32.88
C LEU A 427 -11.97 5.09 -33.26
N MET A 428 -12.67 5.90 -32.46
CA MET A 428 -13.94 6.50 -32.85
C MET A 428 -13.76 8.00 -33.08
N THR A 429 -14.32 8.52 -34.16
CA THR A 429 -14.21 9.95 -34.50
C THR A 429 -15.49 10.70 -34.11
N ILE A 430 -15.37 11.58 -33.12
CA ILE A 430 -16.45 12.43 -32.62
C ILE A 430 -16.09 13.88 -32.98
N ASN A 431 -16.91 14.55 -33.80
CA ASN A 431 -16.66 15.93 -34.21
C ASN A 431 -15.22 16.16 -34.68
N GLU A 432 -14.73 15.29 -35.58
CA GLU A 432 -13.37 15.29 -36.14
C GLU A 432 -12.24 15.00 -35.13
N THR A 433 -12.58 14.72 -33.87
CA THR A 433 -11.62 14.33 -32.83
C THR A 433 -11.63 12.83 -32.62
N ALA A 434 -10.46 12.20 -32.64
CA ALA A 434 -10.33 10.77 -32.44
C ALA A 434 -10.21 10.42 -30.95
N TYR A 435 -11.04 9.49 -30.48
CA TYR A 435 -11.04 9.00 -29.10
C TYR A 435 -10.77 7.49 -29.05
N PRO A 436 -10.02 7.01 -28.04
CA PRO A 436 -9.86 5.58 -27.80
C PRO A 436 -11.20 4.99 -27.33
N CYS A 437 -11.49 3.77 -27.81
CA CYS A 437 -12.77 3.10 -27.57
C CYS A 437 -12.63 1.67 -27.03
N GLY A 438 -11.48 1.31 -26.44
CA GLY A 438 -11.29 0.03 -25.75
C GLY A 438 -10.34 -0.97 -26.42
N ALA A 439 -9.75 -0.65 -27.56
CA ALA A 439 -8.71 -1.47 -28.18
C ALA A 439 -7.35 -0.76 -28.12
N TYR A 440 -6.39 -1.38 -27.47
CA TYR A 440 -5.10 -0.78 -27.14
C TYR A 440 -3.92 -1.67 -27.53
N ASP A 441 -2.80 -1.04 -27.89
CA ASP A 441 -1.56 -1.73 -28.21
C ASP A 441 -1.11 -2.64 -27.04
N ALA A 442 -0.70 -3.85 -27.39
CA ALA A 442 -0.20 -4.85 -26.44
C ALA A 442 1.16 -4.48 -25.84
N ALA A 443 1.88 -3.49 -26.40
CA ALA A 443 3.17 -3.00 -25.91
C ALA A 443 3.14 -2.52 -24.44
N GLY A 444 1.96 -2.22 -23.93
CA GLY A 444 1.71 -1.84 -22.54
C GLY A 444 1.76 -0.34 -22.30
N ILE A 445 1.26 0.06 -21.14
CA ILE A 445 1.16 1.45 -20.72
C ILE A 445 2.22 1.80 -19.68
N GLU A 446 2.46 3.10 -19.54
CA GLU A 446 3.27 3.61 -18.45
C GLU A 446 2.66 3.30 -17.08
N THR A 447 3.52 2.86 -16.16
CA THR A 447 3.13 2.49 -14.80
C THR A 447 2.80 3.74 -13.98
N ALA A 448 1.89 3.65 -13.01
CA ALA A 448 1.64 4.75 -12.07
C ALA A 448 2.93 5.21 -11.36
N GLY A 449 3.87 4.28 -11.13
CA GLY A 449 5.18 4.56 -10.55
C GLY A 449 6.03 5.53 -11.38
N SER A 450 6.03 5.45 -12.72
CA SER A 450 6.82 6.36 -13.57
C SER A 450 6.31 7.80 -13.43
N PHE A 451 4.99 7.99 -13.48
CA PHE A 451 4.35 9.29 -13.29
C PHE A 451 4.55 9.85 -11.88
N LEU A 452 4.46 9.00 -10.85
CA LEU A 452 4.59 9.44 -9.46
C LEU A 452 6.04 9.67 -9.01
N THR A 453 7.03 9.05 -9.65
CA THR A 453 8.45 9.19 -9.27
C THR A 453 8.89 10.66 -9.07
N PRO A 454 8.66 11.59 -10.01
CA PRO A 454 9.02 13.01 -9.79
C PRO A 454 8.28 13.64 -8.60
N LEU A 455 7.00 13.30 -8.42
CA LEU A 455 6.18 13.77 -7.28
C LEU A 455 6.67 13.22 -5.95
N LEU A 456 7.25 12.02 -5.91
CA LEU A 456 7.76 11.37 -4.70
C LEU A 456 9.18 11.83 -4.34
N LEU A 457 10.01 12.19 -5.32
CA LEU A 457 11.39 12.64 -5.07
C LEU A 457 11.45 13.93 -4.26
N VAL A 458 10.56 14.89 -4.52
CA VAL A 458 10.50 16.17 -3.82
C VAL A 458 10.24 16.00 -2.31
N PRO A 459 9.15 15.34 -1.85
CA PRO A 459 8.90 15.13 -0.43
C PRO A 459 9.97 14.26 0.23
N LEU A 460 10.58 13.31 -0.49
CA LEU A 460 11.70 12.52 0.03
C LEU A 460 12.92 13.41 0.32
N CYS A 461 13.33 14.25 -0.64
CA CYS A 461 14.44 15.17 -0.49
C CYS A 461 14.17 16.20 0.61
N ILE A 462 12.96 16.75 0.69
CA ILE A 462 12.55 17.69 1.74
C ILE A 462 12.58 17.01 3.10
N CYS A 463 11.96 15.84 3.25
CA CYS A 463 11.97 15.11 4.53
C CYS A 463 13.41 14.76 4.95
N GLY A 464 14.24 14.29 4.02
CA GLY A 464 15.65 14.02 4.25
C GLY A 464 16.42 15.25 4.73
N GLY A 465 16.30 16.35 3.98
CA GLY A 465 16.94 17.63 4.32
C GLY A 465 16.47 18.19 5.67
N CYS A 466 15.15 18.22 5.90
CA CYS A 466 14.56 18.66 7.17
C CYS A 466 15.04 17.79 8.35
N SER A 467 15.21 16.48 8.15
CA SER A 467 15.70 15.58 9.21
C SER A 467 17.17 15.85 9.56
N VAL A 468 18.01 16.09 8.55
CA VAL A 468 19.42 16.49 8.76
C VAL A 468 19.48 17.85 9.46
N LEU A 469 18.74 18.85 8.97
CA LEU A 469 18.69 20.18 9.57
C LEU A 469 18.18 20.15 11.01
N PHE A 470 17.13 19.37 11.28
CA PHE A 470 16.62 19.17 12.63
C PHE A 470 17.68 18.57 13.55
N GLY A 471 18.39 17.52 13.11
CA GLY A 471 19.49 16.92 13.88
C GLY A 471 20.64 17.90 14.14
N MET A 472 21.00 18.73 13.15
CA MET A 472 22.00 19.79 13.30
C MET A 472 21.55 20.88 14.29
N CYS A 473 20.30 21.34 14.18
CA CYS A 473 19.72 22.32 15.09
C CYS A 473 19.62 21.79 16.52
N GLU A 474 19.20 20.54 16.71
CA GLU A 474 19.15 19.89 18.02
C GLU A 474 20.56 19.86 18.64
N LEU A 475 21.57 19.45 17.87
CA LEU A 475 22.97 19.42 18.33
C LEU A 475 23.48 20.83 18.67
N ARG A 476 23.11 21.84 17.87
CA ARG A 476 23.48 23.24 18.13
C ARG A 476 22.83 23.77 19.41
N CYS A 477 21.56 23.44 19.64
CA CYS A 477 20.83 23.84 20.84
C CYS A 477 21.37 23.13 22.09
N ALA A 478 21.65 21.83 22.01
CA ALA A 478 22.05 21.00 23.16
C ALA A 478 23.55 21.09 23.50
N ALA A 479 24.42 21.03 22.50
CA ALA A 479 25.87 20.90 22.66
C ALA A 479 26.67 22.10 22.12
N LYS A 480 25.98 23.11 21.54
CA LYS A 480 26.58 24.29 20.91
C LYS A 480 27.52 23.96 19.74
N ARG A 481 27.37 22.79 19.11
CA ARG A 481 28.16 22.30 17.97
C ARG A 481 27.27 21.99 16.77
N TRP A 482 27.85 21.96 15.56
CA TRP A 482 27.13 21.63 14.33
C TRP A 482 27.35 20.19 13.86
N ILE A 483 28.42 19.54 14.31
CA ILE A 483 28.83 18.19 13.90
C ILE A 483 29.11 17.34 15.15
N ILE A 484 28.75 16.07 15.09
CA ILE A 484 28.96 15.08 16.16
C ILE A 484 30.46 14.75 16.28
N ASP A 485 30.99 14.76 17.51
CA ASP A 485 32.37 14.34 17.81
C ASP A 485 32.38 12.85 18.20
N ALA A 486 32.64 12.00 17.21
CA ALA A 486 32.67 10.54 17.37
C ALA A 486 34.07 9.97 17.69
N ASN A 487 35.08 10.80 17.98
CA ASN A 487 36.46 10.33 18.17
C ASN A 487 36.61 9.32 19.31
N TRP A 488 35.77 9.39 20.35
CA TRP A 488 35.83 8.42 21.45
C TRP A 488 35.48 6.98 21.03
N THR A 489 34.79 6.82 19.89
CA THR A 489 34.39 5.50 19.39
C THR A 489 35.56 4.69 18.85
N THR A 490 36.66 5.32 18.46
CA THR A 490 37.88 4.62 18.02
C THR A 490 38.72 4.13 19.19
N GLU A 491 38.60 4.80 20.35
CA GLU A 491 39.31 4.46 21.59
C GLU A 491 38.61 3.35 22.40
N ASN A 492 37.31 3.14 22.18
CA ASN A 492 36.49 2.19 22.93
C ASN A 492 36.57 0.78 22.31
N ALA A 493 36.95 -0.23 23.10
CA ALA A 493 37.22 -1.57 22.57
C ALA A 493 35.98 -2.26 21.98
N PHE A 494 34.80 -1.99 22.55
CA PHE A 494 33.53 -2.51 22.03
C PHE A 494 33.14 -1.86 20.70
N MET A 495 33.22 -0.53 20.61
CA MET A 495 32.84 0.21 19.39
C MET A 495 33.74 -0.17 18.21
N THR A 496 35.05 -0.27 18.44
CA THR A 496 36.02 -0.71 17.42
C THR A 496 35.78 -2.16 16.98
N ALA A 497 35.39 -3.05 17.89
CA ALA A 497 35.08 -4.44 17.55
C ALA A 497 33.75 -4.60 16.79
N CYS A 498 32.75 -3.76 17.06
CA CYS A 498 31.44 -3.83 16.43
C CYS A 498 31.33 -3.01 15.12
N GLY A 499 32.33 -2.18 14.82
CA GLY A 499 32.42 -1.32 13.64
C GLY A 499 31.53 -0.08 13.74
N VAL A 500 32.10 1.10 13.50
CA VAL A 500 31.39 2.40 13.51
C VAL A 500 31.00 2.85 12.09
N PRO A 501 29.91 3.62 11.93
CA PRO A 501 29.55 4.20 10.64
C PRO A 501 30.45 5.39 10.29
N ASN A 502 30.73 5.58 8.99
CA ASN A 502 31.77 6.53 8.54
C ASN A 502 31.23 7.85 7.95
N TRP A 503 30.00 7.89 7.41
CA TRP A 503 29.52 9.05 6.63
C TRP A 503 28.21 9.65 7.18
N PHE A 504 27.15 8.85 7.23
CA PHE A 504 25.84 9.26 7.77
C PHE A 504 25.39 8.22 8.79
N THR A 505 24.84 8.70 9.91
CA THR A 505 24.33 7.81 10.95
C THR A 505 23.17 8.45 11.70
N CYS A 506 22.19 7.63 12.03
CA CYS A 506 21.13 7.98 12.99
C CYS A 506 21.55 7.64 14.43
N LEU A 507 22.72 7.03 14.62
CA LEU A 507 23.25 6.69 15.94
C LEU A 507 23.80 7.94 16.63
N PRO A 508 23.39 8.21 17.89
CA PRO A 508 23.92 9.35 18.64
C PRO A 508 25.29 8.99 19.22
N LEU A 509 26.33 9.13 18.39
CA LEU A 509 27.72 8.79 18.71
C LEU A 509 28.48 9.89 19.46
N ASP A 510 27.78 10.90 19.99
CA ASP A 510 28.43 11.99 20.73
C ASP A 510 28.99 11.52 22.08
N LYS A 511 30.02 12.21 22.59
CA LYS A 511 30.66 11.93 23.90
C LYS A 511 29.66 11.94 25.07
N ASN A 512 28.57 12.69 24.94
CA ASN A 512 27.47 12.73 25.91
C ASN A 512 26.73 11.39 26.06
N GLU A 513 26.83 10.51 25.06
CA GLU A 513 26.27 9.17 25.10
C GLU A 513 27.25 8.12 25.66
N ALA A 514 28.49 8.50 25.97
CA ALA A 514 29.42 7.73 26.77
C ALA A 514 29.36 8.11 28.27
N ILE A 515 29.94 7.28 29.13
CA ILE A 515 30.16 7.59 30.55
C ILE A 515 31.66 7.69 30.79
N LYS A 516 32.11 8.81 31.36
CA LYS A 516 33.50 8.97 31.77
C LYS A 516 33.70 8.31 33.13
N ILE A 517 34.58 7.30 33.19
CA ILE A 517 35.03 6.66 34.44
C ILE A 517 36.56 6.79 34.47
N GLY A 518 37.07 7.61 35.38
CA GLY A 518 38.47 8.03 35.36
C GLY A 518 38.81 8.77 34.08
N ASN A 519 39.87 8.33 33.38
CA ASN A 519 40.33 8.92 32.13
C ASN A 519 39.79 8.23 30.86
N ARG A 520 38.93 7.20 30.99
CA ARG A 520 38.39 6.44 29.85
C ARG A 520 36.89 6.69 29.67
N LEU A 521 36.43 6.59 28.42
CA LEU A 521 35.02 6.70 28.03
C LEU A 521 34.44 5.30 27.80
N PHE A 522 33.37 5.00 28.53
CA PHE A 522 32.67 3.73 28.50
C PHE A 522 31.36 3.87 27.71
N CYS A 523 31.09 2.92 26.83
CA CYS A 523 29.86 2.79 26.07
C CYS A 523 28.70 2.35 27.00
N LYS A 524 27.60 3.10 26.99
CA LYS A 524 26.39 2.80 27.78
C LYS A 524 25.68 1.55 27.24
N PRO A 525 24.97 0.79 28.10
CA PRO A 525 24.16 -0.33 27.63
C PRO A 525 23.09 0.05 26.61
N SER A 526 22.52 1.25 26.69
CA SER A 526 21.55 1.75 25.69
C SER A 526 22.18 1.90 24.31
N MET A 527 23.48 2.21 24.24
CA MET A 527 24.21 2.31 22.98
C MET A 527 24.53 0.92 22.43
N GLN A 528 24.88 -0.05 23.28
CA GLN A 528 25.03 -1.45 22.88
C GLN A 528 23.74 -1.99 22.23
N ALA A 529 22.57 -1.64 22.80
CA ALA A 529 21.27 -1.98 22.23
C ALA A 529 20.96 -1.30 20.88
N ARG A 530 21.35 -0.03 20.71
CA ARG A 530 21.27 0.67 19.41
C ARG A 530 22.19 0.06 18.36
N MET A 531 23.33 -0.48 18.78
CA MET A 531 24.27 -1.21 17.92
C MET A 531 23.77 -2.61 17.52
N GLY A 532 22.59 -3.04 18.00
CA GLY A 532 21.99 -4.32 17.66
C GLY A 532 22.38 -5.47 18.59
N TYR A 533 22.83 -5.17 19.81
CA TYR A 533 23.22 -6.19 20.80
C TYR A 533 22.34 -6.18 22.04
N ALA A 534 22.13 -7.35 22.62
CA ALA A 534 21.44 -7.50 23.90
C ALA A 534 22.37 -8.14 24.95
N ASN A 535 22.17 -7.76 26.21
CA ASN A 535 22.93 -8.30 27.33
C ASN A 535 22.11 -9.39 28.04
N VAL A 536 22.72 -10.55 28.22
CA VAL A 536 22.13 -11.66 29.00
C VAL A 536 23.07 -12.08 30.12
N THR A 537 22.49 -12.50 31.23
CA THR A 537 23.23 -13.00 32.40
C THR A 537 22.69 -14.35 32.83
N VAL A 538 23.53 -15.19 33.44
CA VAL A 538 23.10 -16.50 33.94
C VAL A 538 22.07 -16.29 35.04
N GLN A 539 20.93 -16.96 34.93
CA GLN A 539 19.92 -16.96 35.98
C GLN A 539 20.42 -17.83 37.14
N PRO A 540 20.49 -17.31 38.38
CA PRO A 540 20.87 -18.11 39.53
C PRO A 540 19.85 -19.24 39.73
N MET A 541 20.33 -20.48 39.93
CA MET A 541 19.43 -21.61 40.18
C MET A 541 18.68 -21.39 41.50
N ALA A 542 17.36 -21.24 41.42
CA ALA A 542 16.50 -20.96 42.58
C ALA A 542 16.55 -22.02 43.70
N ASN A 543 17.14 -23.20 43.42
CA ASN A 543 17.20 -24.34 44.35
C ASN A 543 18.59 -24.59 44.97
N ALA A 544 19.57 -23.71 44.77
CA ALA A 544 20.87 -23.84 45.43
C ALA A 544 20.86 -23.04 46.75
N ILE A 545 20.57 -23.70 47.87
CA ILE A 545 20.85 -23.16 49.22
C ILE A 545 22.38 -23.13 49.36
N HIS A 546 23.02 -22.05 48.91
CA HIS A 546 24.43 -21.81 49.19
C HIS A 546 24.56 -21.11 50.54
N VAL A 547 24.96 -21.88 51.55
CA VAL A 547 25.70 -21.34 52.69
C VAL A 547 27.06 -20.90 52.14
N ARG A 548 27.21 -19.61 51.81
CA ARG A 548 28.48 -19.03 51.32
C ARG A 548 28.97 -17.95 52.31
N PRO A 549 30.27 -17.94 52.67
CA PRO A 549 30.85 -16.94 53.54
C PRO A 549 30.87 -15.55 52.88
N ALA A 550 30.76 -14.50 53.69
CA ALA A 550 30.42 -13.12 53.33
C ALA A 550 31.44 -12.32 52.48
N HIS A 551 32.42 -12.94 51.80
CA HIS A 551 33.53 -12.20 51.18
C HIS A 551 33.82 -12.44 49.69
N ALA A 552 32.99 -13.17 48.94
CA ALA A 552 33.12 -13.24 47.48
C ALA A 552 31.79 -12.86 46.81
N ALA A 553 31.59 -11.57 46.56
CA ALA A 553 30.57 -11.12 45.61
C ALA A 553 31.00 -11.63 44.22
N GLU A 554 30.43 -12.75 43.80
CA GLU A 554 30.71 -13.39 42.50
C GLU A 554 30.53 -12.35 41.39
N GLU A 555 31.61 -12.08 40.65
CA GLU A 555 31.65 -10.97 39.69
C GLU A 555 30.71 -11.26 38.52
N LYS A 556 29.64 -10.47 38.41
CA LYS A 556 28.59 -10.70 37.41
C LYS A 556 29.15 -10.48 35.99
N THR A 557 29.20 -11.56 35.22
CA THR A 557 29.59 -11.54 33.79
C THR A 557 28.35 -11.29 32.93
N TYR A 558 28.43 -10.35 31.99
CA TYR A 558 27.38 -10.08 31.01
C TYR A 558 27.79 -10.62 29.65
N PHE A 559 26.95 -11.43 29.04
CA PHE A 559 27.18 -11.97 27.70
C PHE A 559 26.43 -11.11 26.68
N LEU A 560 27.14 -10.69 25.63
CA LEU A 560 26.58 -9.96 24.51
C LEU A 560 26.14 -10.95 23.43
N VAL A 561 24.90 -10.83 23.00
CA VAL A 561 24.33 -11.57 21.86
C VAL A 561 23.72 -10.60 20.86
N SER A 562 23.53 -11.05 19.62
CA SER A 562 22.72 -10.31 18.65
C SER A 562 21.33 -10.06 19.21
N ILE A 563 20.73 -8.90 18.94
CA ILE A 563 19.37 -8.59 19.38
C ILE A 563 18.35 -9.60 18.82
N TYR A 564 18.58 -10.12 17.61
CA TYR A 564 17.74 -11.15 17.00
C TYR A 564 17.76 -12.47 17.77
N ASP A 565 18.87 -12.78 18.45
CA ASP A 565 19.02 -14.01 19.23
C ASP A 565 18.51 -13.87 20.67
N LEU A 566 18.09 -12.68 21.10
CA LEU A 566 17.73 -12.42 22.49
C LEU A 566 16.61 -13.35 22.98
N LEU A 567 15.54 -13.50 22.20
CA LEU A 567 14.40 -14.34 22.59
C LEU A 567 14.81 -15.81 22.71
N VAL A 568 15.66 -16.30 21.80
CA VAL A 568 16.21 -17.66 21.86
C VAL A 568 17.13 -17.84 23.07
N ALA A 569 17.94 -16.82 23.40
CA ALA A 569 18.85 -16.84 24.54
C ALA A 569 18.09 -17.00 25.88
N ILE A 570 16.98 -16.27 26.05
CA ILE A 570 16.17 -16.30 27.28
C ILE A 570 15.15 -17.46 27.29
N THR A 571 15.01 -18.19 26.19
CA THR A 571 14.11 -19.35 26.14
C THR A 571 14.61 -20.44 27.09
N PRO A 572 13.71 -21.09 27.88
CA PRO A 572 14.08 -22.16 28.80
C PRO A 572 14.86 -23.26 28.09
N ARG A 573 15.84 -23.86 28.78
CA ARG A 573 16.75 -24.88 28.21
C ARG A 573 16.02 -26.00 27.43
N ARG A 574 14.85 -26.44 27.91
CA ARG A 574 14.07 -27.52 27.28
C ARG A 574 13.49 -27.14 25.91
N LEU A 575 13.32 -25.85 25.62
CA LEU A 575 12.70 -25.34 24.40
C LEU A 575 13.70 -24.58 23.51
N ARG A 576 14.97 -24.50 23.91
CA ARG A 576 16.00 -23.76 23.17
C ARG A 576 16.45 -24.57 21.96
N LEU A 577 16.02 -24.14 20.77
CA LEU A 577 16.34 -24.80 19.49
C LEU A 577 17.82 -24.75 19.13
N PHE A 578 18.53 -23.67 19.47
CA PHE A 578 19.96 -23.53 19.23
C PHE A 578 20.61 -22.59 20.25
N ALA A 579 21.93 -22.74 20.44
CA ALA A 579 22.72 -21.84 21.28
C ALA A 579 23.16 -20.60 20.48
N PRO A 580 22.75 -19.37 20.88
CA PRO A 580 23.18 -18.13 20.24
C PRO A 580 24.69 -17.96 20.19
N LYS A 581 25.19 -17.31 19.14
CA LYS A 581 26.61 -16.96 19.03
C LYS A 581 26.95 -15.83 19.99
N LEU A 582 28.09 -15.95 20.68
CA LEU A 582 28.56 -14.91 21.58
C LEU A 582 29.22 -13.79 20.78
N ALA A 583 28.70 -12.57 20.89
CA ALA A 583 29.31 -11.37 20.31
C ALA A 583 30.42 -10.79 21.21
N GLY A 584 30.45 -11.17 22.49
CA GLY A 584 31.52 -10.85 23.43
C GLY A 584 31.06 -11.05 24.87
N ALA A 585 31.96 -10.87 25.82
CA ALA A 585 31.66 -10.90 27.25
C ALA A 585 32.14 -9.62 27.92
N ILE A 586 31.37 -9.14 28.90
CA ILE A 586 31.72 -7.98 29.73
C ILE A 586 31.91 -8.47 31.16
N THR A 587 33.17 -8.40 31.61
CA THR A 587 33.59 -8.64 33.00
C THR A 587 34.27 -7.39 33.51
N LYS A 588 33.83 -6.84 34.66
CA LYS A 588 34.37 -5.59 35.22
C LYS A 588 34.39 -4.40 34.24
N SER A 589 33.38 -4.29 33.38
CA SER A 589 33.30 -3.25 32.35
C SER A 589 34.40 -3.32 31.28
N ILE A 590 35.12 -4.44 31.18
CA ILE A 590 36.12 -4.71 30.14
C ILE A 590 35.48 -5.58 29.07
N PHE A 591 35.56 -5.15 27.80
CA PHE A 591 35.09 -5.94 26.67
C PHE A 591 36.08 -7.06 26.35
N GLN A 592 35.62 -8.30 26.37
CA GLN A 592 36.33 -9.44 25.82
C GLN A 592 35.78 -9.71 24.42
N LYS A 593 36.66 -9.63 23.42
CA LYS A 593 36.31 -9.80 22.01
C LYS A 593 35.71 -11.20 21.75
N PRO A 594 34.82 -11.30 20.75
CA PRO A 594 34.15 -12.56 20.43
C PRO A 594 35.15 -13.65 20.06
N THR A 595 34.92 -14.85 20.60
CA THR A 595 35.50 -16.11 20.11
C THR A 595 34.46 -16.82 19.23
N THR A 596 34.80 -17.97 18.63
CA THR A 596 33.83 -18.82 17.90
C THR A 596 32.81 -19.51 18.82
N THR A 597 32.77 -19.12 20.09
CA THR A 597 31.96 -19.73 21.14
C THR A 597 30.49 -19.32 21.05
N ARG A 598 29.64 -20.20 21.57
CA ARG A 598 28.19 -19.99 21.72
C ARG A 598 27.84 -19.97 23.20
N LEU A 599 26.66 -19.47 23.54
CA LEU A 599 26.13 -19.56 24.90
C LEU A 599 26.07 -21.02 25.35
N ASP A 600 26.31 -21.26 26.64
CA ASP A 600 26.24 -22.59 27.23
C ASP A 600 24.78 -23.09 27.21
N GLY A 601 24.54 -24.16 26.44
CA GLY A 601 23.23 -24.79 26.32
C GLY A 601 22.72 -25.37 27.64
N SER A 602 23.59 -25.61 28.62
CA SER A 602 23.21 -26.16 29.92
C SER A 602 22.60 -25.11 30.87
N GLN A 603 22.83 -23.82 30.59
CA GLN A 603 22.46 -22.70 31.45
C GLN A 603 21.16 -21.99 31.00
N THR A 604 20.44 -21.45 31.98
CA THR A 604 19.29 -20.57 31.75
C THR A 604 19.76 -19.13 31.86
N TYR A 605 19.35 -18.29 30.92
CA TYR A 605 19.76 -16.89 30.86
C TYR A 605 18.56 -15.97 31.06
N GLU A 606 18.81 -14.83 31.71
CA GLU A 606 17.86 -13.74 31.83
C GLU A 606 18.37 -12.51 31.08
N HIS A 607 17.45 -11.73 30.51
CA HIS A 607 17.78 -10.42 29.93
C HIS A 607 18.23 -9.47 31.04
N SER A 608 19.39 -8.85 30.83
CA SER A 608 19.97 -7.87 31.73
C SER A 608 19.98 -6.49 31.09
N ARG A 609 19.90 -5.45 31.92
CA ARG A 609 20.07 -4.05 31.47
C ARG A 609 21.47 -3.75 30.97
N GLY A 610 22.42 -4.67 31.15
CA GLY A 610 23.81 -4.56 30.76
C GLY A 610 24.67 -3.75 31.72
N SER A 611 25.97 -3.73 31.43
CA SER A 611 26.97 -2.89 32.11
C SER A 611 27.65 -1.97 31.11
N CYS A 612 28.22 -0.87 31.61
CA CYS A 612 29.03 0.02 30.79
C CYS A 612 30.30 -0.71 30.35
N VAL A 613 30.77 -0.46 29.13
CA VAL A 613 31.90 -1.19 28.55
C VAL A 613 32.96 -0.25 27.96
N GLY A 614 34.21 -0.44 28.34
CA GLY A 614 35.38 0.37 27.94
C GLY A 614 36.12 -0.23 26.76
#